data_AF-A0A519VSC9-F1
#
_entry.id   AF-A0A519VSC9-F1
#
_cell.length_a   1.000
_cell.length_b   1.000
_cell.length_c   1.000
_cell.angle_alpha   90.00
_cell.angle_beta   90.00
_cell.angle_gamma   90.00
#
_symmetry.space_group_name_H-M   'P 1'
#
loop_
_entity.id
_entity.type
_entity.pdbx_description
1 polymer ?
#
loop_
_entity_poly.entity_id
_entity_poly.type
_entity_poly.pdbx_seq_one_letter_code
_entity_poly.pdbx_strand_id
1 'polypeptide(L)'
;MKQYFSYLLITLLGLSTFAHAQETTPVVGKVWSIEKANAWYKQYKWINGADFLPSTAINQLEMWQADTFDAATIDKELGWAESIGFNTMRVYLHSLAWKQDKEGFKKRIDQYLSIADKHKIKTIFVFFDDCWNKQAKIGK
;
A
#
# COMPACT_ATOMS: atom_id res chain seq x y z
N MET A 1 59.63 -21.57 24.14
CA MET A 1 58.30 -21.07 24.57
C MET A 1 57.76 -19.91 23.72
N LYS A 2 58.54 -18.87 23.39
CA LYS A 2 58.04 -17.69 22.62
C LYS A 2 57.59 -17.98 21.16
N GLN A 3 58.20 -18.94 20.47
CA GLN A 3 57.82 -19.28 19.09
C GLN A 3 56.47 -20.00 19.01
N TYR A 4 56.19 -20.95 19.90
CA TYR A 4 54.89 -21.65 19.94
C TYR A 4 53.73 -20.74 20.33
N PHE A 5 53.98 -19.71 21.16
CA PHE A 5 52.97 -18.72 21.53
C PHE A 5 52.56 -17.81 20.36
N SER A 6 53.50 -17.52 19.44
CA SER A 6 53.24 -16.71 18.24
C SER A 6 52.41 -17.47 17.20
N TYR A 7 52.64 -18.78 17.06
CA TYR A 7 51.83 -19.63 16.18
C TYR A 7 50.42 -19.88 16.74
N LEU A 8 50.27 -19.97 18.06
CA LEU A 8 48.96 -20.10 18.71
C LEU A 8 48.11 -18.82 18.58
N LEU A 9 48.73 -17.64 18.60
CA LEU A 9 48.03 -16.37 18.42
C LEU A 9 47.55 -16.17 16.97
N ILE A 10 48.34 -16.62 15.98
CA ILE A 10 48.00 -16.53 14.55
C ILE A 10 46.88 -17.51 14.18
N THR A 11 46.82 -18.69 14.81
CA THR A 11 45.70 -19.63 14.62
C THR A 11 44.42 -19.14 15.29
N LEU A 12 44.50 -18.46 16.45
CA LEU A 12 43.33 -17.87 17.13
C LEU A 12 42.74 -16.64 16.41
N LEU A 13 43.57 -15.83 15.74
CA LEU A 13 43.12 -14.68 14.94
C LEU A 13 42.57 -15.08 13.55
N GLY A 14 42.94 -16.23 13.01
CA GLY A 14 42.43 -16.74 11.73
C GLY A 14 41.02 -17.36 11.79
N LEU A 15 40.51 -17.65 13.00
CA LEU A 15 39.22 -18.32 13.21
C LEU A 15 38.04 -17.35 13.41
N SER A 16 38.28 -16.04 13.51
CA SER A 16 37.23 -15.06 13.84
C SER A 16 36.64 -14.33 12.62
N THR A 17 37.13 -14.55 11.39
CA THR A 17 36.70 -13.80 10.20
C THR A 17 35.74 -14.54 9.26
N PHE A 18 35.28 -15.75 9.60
CA PHE A 18 34.38 -16.54 8.74
C PHE A 18 33.03 -16.86 9.40
N ALA A 19 32.37 -15.91 10.04
CA ALA A 19 31.00 -16.13 10.51
C ALA A 19 30.20 -14.84 10.75
N HIS A 20 30.27 -13.90 9.82
CA HIS A 20 29.14 -12.98 9.57
C HIS A 20 28.81 -13.05 8.07
N ALA A 21 28.59 -14.28 7.58
CA ALA A 21 27.75 -14.44 6.42
C ALA A 21 26.38 -13.93 6.84
N GLN A 22 25.94 -12.84 6.24
CA GLN A 22 24.59 -12.31 6.34
C GLN A 22 23.64 -13.50 6.20
N GLU A 23 22.98 -13.89 7.29
CA GLU A 23 21.96 -14.94 7.23
C GLU A 23 21.03 -14.53 6.10
N THR A 24 20.96 -15.35 5.05
CA THR A 24 20.04 -15.12 3.95
C THR A 24 18.66 -15.17 4.56
N THR A 25 18.09 -14.01 4.83
CA THR A 25 16.74 -13.90 5.38
C THR A 25 15.88 -14.69 4.41
N PRO A 26 15.26 -15.81 4.83
CA PRO A 26 14.48 -16.62 3.92
C PRO A 26 13.44 -15.69 3.31
N VAL A 27 13.42 -15.61 1.98
CA VAL A 27 12.40 -14.83 1.27
C VAL A 27 11.06 -15.35 1.77
N VAL A 28 10.36 -14.53 2.56
CA VAL A 28 9.08 -14.89 3.17
C VAL A 28 8.05 -14.92 2.04
N GLY A 29 7.90 -16.10 1.44
CA GLY A 29 7.01 -16.36 0.32
C GLY A 29 7.73 -17.01 -0.86
N LYS A 30 7.19 -18.13 -1.36
CA LYS A 30 7.65 -18.68 -2.64
C LYS A 30 7.15 -17.76 -3.76
N VAL A 31 8.08 -17.22 -4.56
CA VAL A 31 7.74 -16.57 -5.83
C VAL A 31 6.85 -17.53 -6.64
N TRP A 32 5.72 -17.05 -7.15
CA TRP A 32 4.82 -17.88 -7.92
C TRP A 32 5.53 -18.39 -9.18
N SER A 33 5.24 -19.63 -9.57
CA SER A 33 5.66 -20.10 -10.90
C SER A 33 4.98 -19.23 -11.98
N ILE A 34 5.61 -19.17 -13.15
CA ILE A 34 5.10 -18.41 -14.30
C ILE A 34 3.68 -18.87 -14.66
N GLU A 35 3.42 -20.18 -14.60
CA GLU A 35 2.11 -20.77 -14.91
C GLU A 35 1.06 -20.29 -13.93
N LYS A 36 1.37 -20.27 -12.62
CA LYS A 36 0.45 -19.80 -11.59
C LYS A 36 0.14 -18.31 -11.76
N ALA A 37 1.15 -17.48 -12.00
CA ALA A 37 0.96 -16.05 -12.25
C ALA A 37 0.07 -15.80 -13.48
N ASN A 38 0.37 -16.49 -14.58
CA ASN A 38 -0.41 -16.37 -15.82
C ASN A 38 -1.84 -16.90 -15.67
N ALA A 39 -2.05 -17.99 -14.92
CA ALA A 39 -3.38 -18.51 -14.64
C ALA A 39 -4.23 -17.51 -13.85
N TRP A 40 -3.63 -16.81 -12.88
CA TRP A 40 -4.31 -15.75 -12.13
C TRP A 40 -4.64 -14.55 -13.01
N TYR A 41 -3.69 -14.04 -13.80
CA TYR A 41 -3.95 -12.90 -14.70
C TYR A 41 -5.07 -13.18 -15.70
N LYS A 42 -5.21 -14.42 -16.19
CA LYS A 42 -6.29 -14.83 -17.09
C LYS A 42 -7.69 -14.76 -16.48
N GLN A 43 -7.82 -14.68 -15.15
CA GLN A 43 -9.11 -14.55 -14.46
C GLN A 43 -9.67 -13.12 -14.52
N TYR A 44 -8.85 -12.13 -14.87
CA TYR A 44 -9.21 -10.72 -14.85
C TYR A 44 -9.03 -10.10 -16.24
N LYS A 45 -9.82 -9.05 -16.53
CA LYS A 45 -9.49 -8.14 -17.64
C LYS A 45 -8.18 -7.41 -17.29
N TRP A 46 -7.51 -6.87 -18.31
CA TRP A 46 -6.33 -6.03 -18.12
C TRP A 46 -6.58 -4.96 -17.05
N ILE A 47 -5.89 -5.07 -15.91
CA ILE A 47 -6.08 -4.18 -14.75
C ILE A 47 -5.46 -2.83 -15.11
N ASN A 48 -6.30 -1.80 -15.22
CA ASN A 48 -5.87 -0.47 -15.62
C ASN A 48 -6.67 0.61 -14.89
N GLY A 49 -5.99 1.71 -14.55
CA GLY A 49 -6.48 2.63 -13.53
C GLY A 49 -5.47 3.69 -13.11
N ALA A 50 -5.78 4.35 -12.00
CA ALA A 50 -4.96 5.38 -11.40
C ALA A 50 -5.01 5.33 -9.85
N ASP A 51 -4.08 6.06 -9.22
CA ASP A 51 -4.29 6.52 -7.85
C ASP A 51 -5.37 7.61 -7.86
N PHE A 52 -6.39 7.46 -7.01
CA PHE A 52 -7.59 8.31 -7.07
C PHE A 52 -7.76 9.16 -5.80
N LEU A 53 -8.00 10.45 -6.04
CA LEU A 53 -8.60 11.42 -5.15
C LEU A 53 -9.65 12.19 -5.98
N PRO A 54 -10.80 12.57 -5.40
CA PRO A 54 -11.71 13.44 -6.12
C PRO A 54 -11.08 14.82 -6.33
N SER A 55 -11.46 15.53 -7.40
CA SER A 55 -10.93 16.88 -7.66
C SER A 55 -11.24 17.91 -6.57
N THR A 56 -12.12 17.57 -5.63
CA THR A 56 -12.50 18.38 -4.46
C THR A 56 -11.64 18.14 -3.22
N ALA A 57 -10.67 17.22 -3.26
CA ALA A 57 -9.77 16.93 -2.14
C ALA A 57 -8.30 17.04 -2.55
N ILE A 58 -7.52 17.81 -1.80
CA ILE A 58 -6.08 17.96 -2.03
C ILE A 58 -5.29 16.73 -1.54
N ASN A 59 -5.88 15.95 -0.61
CA ASN A 59 -5.25 14.78 -0.02
C ASN A 59 -6.29 13.77 0.52
N GLN A 60 -5.79 12.62 0.96
CA GLN A 60 -6.58 11.53 1.49
C GLN A 60 -7.19 11.82 2.87
N LEU A 61 -6.66 12.76 3.66
CA LEU A 61 -7.33 13.19 4.89
C LEU A 61 -8.61 13.96 4.57
N GLU A 62 -8.50 14.97 3.71
CA GLU A 62 -9.61 15.81 3.28
C GLU A 62 -10.68 14.98 2.57
N MET A 63 -10.30 14.04 1.70
CA MET A 63 -11.27 13.16 1.04
C MET A 63 -12.18 12.44 2.04
N TRP A 64 -11.67 11.97 3.17
CA TRP A 64 -12.41 11.08 4.07
C TRP A 64 -13.07 11.76 5.28
N GLN A 65 -12.91 13.08 5.46
CA GLN A 65 -13.60 13.83 6.51
C GLN A 65 -15.08 14.05 6.18
N ALA A 66 -15.94 14.13 7.20
CA ALA A 66 -17.39 14.24 7.00
C ALA A 66 -17.80 15.51 6.25
N ASP A 67 -17.16 16.63 6.56
CA ASP A 67 -17.53 17.96 6.02
C ASP A 67 -17.12 18.14 4.55
N THR A 68 -16.16 17.34 4.08
CA THR A 68 -15.52 17.46 2.76
C THR A 68 -15.73 16.23 1.87
N PHE A 69 -16.30 15.15 2.38
CA PHE A 69 -16.59 13.96 1.59
C PHE A 69 -17.68 14.26 0.55
N ASP A 70 -17.28 14.38 -0.71
CA ASP A 70 -18.16 14.70 -1.82
C ASP A 70 -18.45 13.47 -2.68
N ALA A 71 -19.49 12.73 -2.29
CA ALA A 71 -19.95 11.55 -3.02
C ALA A 71 -20.41 11.85 -4.45
N ALA A 72 -20.95 13.04 -4.72
CA ALA A 72 -21.44 13.39 -6.05
C ALA A 72 -20.28 13.60 -7.03
N THR A 73 -19.20 14.24 -6.58
CA THR A 73 -17.98 14.37 -7.39
C THR A 73 -17.30 13.02 -7.59
N ILE A 74 -17.24 12.16 -6.57
CA ILE A 74 -16.72 10.79 -6.71
C ILE A 74 -17.51 10.02 -7.76
N ASP A 75 -18.85 10.06 -7.73
CA ASP A 75 -19.71 9.38 -8.71
C ASP A 75 -19.43 9.86 -10.15
N LYS A 76 -19.40 11.18 -10.34
CA LYS A 76 -19.08 11.79 -11.64
C LYS A 76 -17.72 11.35 -12.18
N GLU A 77 -16.68 11.39 -11.35
CA GLU A 77 -15.30 11.12 -11.78
C GLU A 77 -15.02 9.64 -11.98
N LEU A 78 -15.61 8.76 -11.16
CA LEU A 78 -15.58 7.32 -11.45
C LEU A 78 -16.37 6.97 -12.71
N GLY A 79 -17.43 7.72 -13.03
CA GLY A 79 -18.10 7.64 -14.32
C GLY A 79 -17.21 8.03 -15.51
N TRP A 80 -16.38 9.07 -15.35
CA TRP A 80 -15.38 9.41 -16.38
C TRP A 80 -14.34 8.31 -16.54
N ALA A 81 -13.84 7.76 -15.42
CA ALA A 81 -12.91 6.64 -15.45
C ALA A 81 -13.49 5.41 -16.18
N GLU A 82 -14.73 5.03 -15.88
CA GLU A 82 -15.43 3.95 -16.61
C GLU A 82 -15.50 4.26 -18.11
N SER A 83 -15.84 5.50 -18.49
CA SER A 83 -16.00 5.90 -19.89
C SER A 83 -14.73 5.82 -20.73
N ILE A 84 -13.56 5.98 -20.11
CA ILE A 84 -12.25 5.86 -20.79
C ILE A 84 -11.66 4.43 -20.69
N GLY A 85 -12.38 3.50 -20.07
CA GLY A 85 -12.00 2.08 -19.99
C GLY A 85 -11.21 1.68 -18.74
N PHE A 86 -11.07 2.57 -17.76
CA PHE A 86 -10.48 2.21 -16.46
C PHE A 86 -11.39 1.25 -15.71
N ASN A 87 -10.78 0.33 -14.97
CA ASN A 87 -11.50 -0.69 -14.21
C ASN A 87 -11.02 -0.85 -12.77
N THR A 88 -9.99 -0.11 -12.36
CA THR A 88 -9.41 -0.21 -11.03
C THR A 88 -8.98 1.16 -10.54
N MET A 89 -9.18 1.45 -9.25
CA MET A 89 -8.67 2.65 -8.59
C MET A 89 -7.92 2.27 -7.33
N ARG A 90 -6.76 2.88 -7.13
CA ARG A 90 -5.98 2.74 -5.91
C ARG A 90 -6.27 3.95 -5.02
N VAL A 91 -6.81 3.70 -3.83
CA VAL A 91 -7.35 4.75 -2.96
C VAL A 91 -6.72 4.66 -1.59
N TYR A 92 -6.19 5.80 -1.14
CA TYR A 92 -5.48 5.89 0.13
C TYR A 92 -6.43 6.13 1.29
N LEU A 93 -6.24 5.40 2.38
CA LEU A 93 -6.94 5.64 3.65
C LEU A 93 -6.08 6.52 4.56
N HIS A 94 -6.71 7.23 5.50
CA HIS A 94 -6.00 8.11 6.42
C HIS A 94 -6.33 7.79 7.89
N SER A 95 -5.30 7.49 8.69
CA SER A 95 -5.49 7.08 10.08
C SER A 95 -6.09 8.18 10.97
N LEU A 96 -5.85 9.46 10.69
CA LEU A 96 -6.48 10.55 11.45
C LEU A 96 -8.00 10.63 11.18
N ALA A 97 -8.46 10.42 9.93
CA ALA A 97 -9.89 10.43 9.61
C ALA A 97 -10.61 9.31 10.37
N TRP A 98 -10.00 8.12 10.43
CA TRP A 98 -10.49 7.01 11.27
C TRP A 98 -10.53 7.37 12.76
N LYS A 99 -9.48 8.00 13.29
CA LYS A 99 -9.41 8.40 14.72
C LYS A 99 -10.45 9.47 15.07
N GLN A 100 -10.74 10.39 14.15
CA GLN A 100 -11.70 11.47 14.35
C GLN A 100 -13.15 10.95 14.39
N ASP A 101 -13.53 10.13 13.41
CA ASP A 101 -14.91 9.65 13.23
C ASP A 101 -14.90 8.25 12.62
N LYS A 102 -14.68 7.23 13.46
CA LYS A 102 -14.55 5.84 13.04
C LYS A 102 -15.79 5.30 12.31
N GLU A 103 -16.97 5.55 12.85
CA GLU A 103 -18.21 4.99 12.30
C GLU A 103 -18.64 5.72 11.03
N GLY A 104 -18.53 7.05 10.98
CA GLY A 104 -18.78 7.78 9.74
C GLY A 104 -17.72 7.51 8.68
N PHE A 105 -16.46 7.29 9.05
CA PHE A 105 -15.40 6.91 8.10
C PHE A 105 -15.71 5.59 7.40
N LYS A 106 -16.16 4.56 8.14
CA LYS A 106 -16.63 3.30 7.54
C LYS A 106 -17.82 3.52 6.62
N LYS A 107 -18.81 4.32 7.05
CA LYS A 107 -19.98 4.64 6.22
C LYS A 107 -19.58 5.30 4.89
N ARG A 108 -18.59 6.20 4.93
CA ARG A 108 -18.05 6.85 3.73
C ARG A 108 -17.27 5.87 2.84
N ILE A 109 -16.52 4.94 3.42
CA ILE A 109 -15.91 3.82 2.67
C ILE A 109 -16.98 2.99 1.97
N ASP A 110 -18.05 2.61 2.68
CA ASP A 110 -19.15 1.82 2.11
C ASP A 110 -19.86 2.57 0.97
N GLN A 111 -20.06 3.88 1.15
CA GLN A 111 -20.63 4.75 0.11
C GLN A 111 -19.72 4.85 -1.11
N TYR A 112 -18.42 5.07 -0.92
CA TYR A 112 -17.44 5.07 -2.00
C TYR A 112 -17.42 3.72 -2.74
N LEU A 113 -17.41 2.59 -2.02
CA LEU A 113 -17.42 1.25 -2.61
C LEU A 113 -18.69 0.98 -3.41
N SER A 114 -19.84 1.48 -2.93
CA SER A 114 -21.11 1.38 -3.65
C SER A 114 -21.09 2.15 -4.97
N ILE A 115 -20.47 3.34 -4.98
CA ILE A 115 -20.27 4.15 -6.19
C ILE A 115 -19.28 3.48 -7.14
N ALA A 116 -18.16 2.96 -6.62
CA ALA A 116 -17.16 2.25 -7.42
C ALA A 116 -17.78 1.01 -8.10
N ASP A 117 -18.60 0.24 -7.39
CA ASP A 117 -19.30 -0.93 -7.94
C ASP A 117 -20.29 -0.53 -9.04
N LYS A 118 -21.07 0.55 -8.84
CA LYS A 118 -21.94 1.14 -9.87
C LYS A 118 -21.19 1.43 -11.18
N HIS A 119 -19.94 1.88 -11.08
CA HIS A 119 -19.06 2.18 -12.22
C HIS A 119 -18.13 1.02 -12.64
N LYS A 120 -18.34 -0.19 -12.09
CA LYS A 120 -17.54 -1.39 -12.37
C LYS A 120 -16.05 -1.21 -12.09
N ILE A 121 -15.72 -0.33 -11.15
CA ILE A 121 -14.36 -0.04 -10.68
C ILE A 121 -14.04 -0.94 -9.48
N LYS A 122 -12.97 -1.73 -9.59
CA LYS A 122 -12.37 -2.41 -8.44
C LYS A 122 -11.53 -1.43 -7.64
N THR A 123 -11.57 -1.52 -6.31
CA THR A 123 -10.78 -0.64 -5.45
C THR A 123 -9.66 -1.41 -4.78
N ILE A 124 -8.45 -0.83 -4.83
CA ILE A 124 -7.28 -1.26 -4.07
C ILE A 124 -7.05 -0.25 -2.97
N PHE A 125 -7.43 -0.58 -1.73
CA PHE A 125 -7.17 0.30 -0.60
C PHE A 125 -5.71 0.24 -0.17
N VAL A 126 -5.15 1.42 0.09
CA VAL A 126 -3.83 1.58 0.69
C VAL A 126 -4.02 1.91 2.18
N PHE A 127 -3.71 0.93 3.03
CA PHE A 127 -3.81 1.08 4.49
C PHE A 127 -2.61 1.79 5.10
N PHE A 128 -1.43 1.64 4.47
CA PHE A 128 -0.17 2.15 4.96
C PHE A 128 0.47 3.02 3.88
N ASP A 129 0.57 4.30 4.17
CA ASP A 129 1.17 5.32 3.32
C ASP A 129 2.34 5.95 4.08
N ASP A 130 3.53 5.90 3.49
CA ASP A 130 4.77 6.39 4.10
C ASP A 130 5.09 7.84 3.72
N CYS A 131 4.37 8.42 2.76
CA CYS A 131 4.54 9.79 2.26
C CYS A 131 3.98 10.86 3.22
N TRP A 132 3.99 10.58 4.53
CA TRP A 132 3.26 11.35 5.53
C TRP A 132 4.05 12.47 6.20
N ASN A 133 3.37 13.59 6.42
CA ASN A 133 3.82 14.60 7.37
C ASN A 133 3.58 14.08 8.81
N LYS A 134 4.65 13.95 9.60
CA LYS A 134 4.60 13.53 11.02
C LYS A 134 3.65 14.38 11.89
N GLN A 135 3.32 15.59 11.45
CA GLN A 135 2.53 16.58 12.17
C GLN A 135 1.17 16.86 11.51
N ALA A 136 0.64 15.92 10.72
CA ALA A 136 -0.68 16.06 10.11
C ALA A 136 -1.75 16.40 11.14
N LYS A 137 -2.70 17.26 10.75
CA LYS A 137 -3.83 17.70 11.57
C LYS A 137 -5.11 17.52 10.80
N ILE A 138 -6.18 17.21 11.53
CA ILE A 138 -7.55 17.22 11.04
C ILE A 138 -7.87 18.59 10.43
N GLY A 139 -8.47 18.58 9.22
CA GLY A 139 -8.98 19.77 8.56
C GLY A 139 -10.18 20.37 9.28
N LYS A 140 -10.45 21.65 9.06
CA LYS A 140 -11.62 22.35 9.58
C LYS A 140 -12.71 22.43 8.53
#